data_AF-A0A520FRH7-F1
#
_entry.id   AF-A0A520FRH7-F1
#
_cell.length_a   1.000
_cell.length_b   1.000
_cell.length_c   1.000
_cell.angle_alpha   90.00
_cell.angle_beta   90.00
_cell.angle_gamma   90.00
#
_symmetry.space_group_name_H-M   'P 1'
#
loop_
_entity.id
_entity.type
_entity.pdbx_description
1 polymer ?
#
loop_
_entity_poly.entity_id
_entity_poly.type
_entity_poly.pdbx_seq_one_letter_code
_entity_poly.pdbx_strand_id
1 'polypeptide(L)'
;MYFSVEQRNGDDSGEHSDASAQHALEGLRAELDTVDATLLEAVRQRLEVCLRIGELKRREHIAMMQPGRIHIVHERARQYADSHSLSPEFFDSLYDLLIAETCRLEDLVINAELTDESTRPTPTDEGTRPTPTDEGTRHNGTHHHSGNHHVRHSSLPSANVES
;
A
#
# COMPACT_ATOMS: atom_id res chain seq x y z
N MET A 1 -67.04 -12.74 -47.48
CA MET A 1 -66.50 -13.79 -48.37
C MET A 1 -65.15 -14.21 -47.81
N TYR A 2 -64.99 -15.52 -47.62
CA TYR A 2 -63.73 -16.18 -47.24
C TYR A 2 -62.71 -16.02 -48.38
N PHE A 3 -61.46 -15.72 -48.06
CA PHE A 3 -60.32 -16.16 -48.86
C PHE A 3 -59.11 -16.39 -47.95
N SER A 4 -58.85 -17.67 -47.70
CA SER A 4 -57.60 -18.21 -47.17
C SER A 4 -56.51 -18.15 -48.24
N VAL A 5 -55.26 -17.94 -47.83
CA VAL A 5 -53.98 -18.39 -48.43
C VAL A 5 -52.90 -17.70 -47.60
N GLU A 6 -51.86 -18.30 -47.07
CA GLU A 6 -51.36 -19.67 -46.99
C GLU A 6 -50.35 -19.66 -45.84
N GLN A 7 -50.27 -20.79 -45.12
CA GLN A 7 -49.14 -21.12 -44.28
C GLN A 7 -47.85 -20.99 -45.11
N ARG A 8 -46.94 -20.11 -44.70
CA ARG A 8 -45.53 -20.24 -45.06
C ARG A 8 -44.75 -20.59 -43.80
N ASN A 9 -44.53 -21.90 -43.66
CA ASN A 9 -43.46 -22.46 -42.84
C ASN A 9 -42.14 -21.76 -43.17
N GLY A 10 -41.38 -21.44 -42.13
CA GLY A 10 -39.96 -21.16 -42.27
C GLY A 10 -39.41 -20.21 -41.22
N ASP A 11 -39.43 -20.60 -39.93
CA ASP A 11 -38.31 -20.30 -39.02
C ASP A 11 -38.43 -21.09 -37.69
N ASP A 12 -38.12 -22.39 -37.69
CA ASP A 12 -38.05 -23.21 -36.46
C ASP A 12 -36.60 -23.68 -36.19
N SER A 13 -35.62 -23.11 -36.90
CA SER A 13 -34.20 -23.49 -36.79
C SER A 13 -33.33 -22.43 -36.08
N GLY A 14 -33.84 -21.21 -35.90
CA GLY A 14 -33.14 -20.13 -35.18
C GLY A 14 -33.20 -20.23 -33.66
N GLU A 15 -34.33 -20.67 -33.08
CA GLU A 15 -34.55 -20.65 -31.62
C GLU A 15 -33.64 -21.65 -30.87
N HIS A 16 -33.39 -22.83 -31.44
CA HIS A 16 -32.52 -23.83 -30.82
C HIS A 16 -31.03 -23.45 -30.85
N SER A 17 -30.58 -22.76 -31.91
CA SER A 17 -29.20 -22.29 -32.02
C SER A 17 -28.91 -21.15 -31.05
N ASP A 18 -29.87 -20.22 -30.88
CA ASP A 18 -29.73 -19.09 -29.97
C ASP A 18 -29.75 -19.56 -28.51
N ALA A 19 -30.66 -20.48 -28.15
CA ALA A 19 -30.68 -21.10 -26.82
C ALA A 19 -29.39 -21.87 -26.50
N SER A 20 -28.81 -22.58 -27.48
CA SER A 20 -27.53 -23.28 -27.31
C SER A 20 -26.36 -22.31 -27.16
N ALA A 21 -26.33 -21.21 -27.91
CA ALA A 21 -25.30 -20.18 -27.79
C ALA A 21 -25.39 -19.47 -26.43
N GLN A 22 -26.60 -19.17 -25.99
CA GLN A 22 -26.88 -18.56 -24.69
C GLN A 22 -26.44 -19.46 -23.52
N HIS A 23 -26.73 -20.76 -23.59
CA HIS A 23 -26.27 -21.73 -22.59
C HIS A 23 -24.73 -21.84 -22.56
N ALA A 24 -24.06 -21.83 -23.73
CA ALA A 24 -22.60 -21.83 -23.79
C ALA A 24 -21.99 -20.54 -23.18
N LEU A 25 -22.61 -19.39 -23.45
CA LEU A 25 -22.21 -18.11 -22.87
C LEU A 25 -22.35 -18.09 -21.34
N GLU A 26 -23.45 -18.64 -20.81
CA GLU A 26 -23.65 -18.76 -19.36
C GLU A 26 -22.61 -19.67 -18.71
N GLY A 27 -22.23 -20.77 -19.37
CA GLY A 27 -21.12 -21.62 -18.92
C GLY A 27 -19.79 -20.87 -18.84
N LEU A 28 -19.42 -20.11 -19.87
CA LEU A 28 -18.18 -19.31 -19.89
C LEU A 28 -18.19 -18.20 -18.84
N ARG A 29 -19.34 -17.60 -18.55
CA ARG A 29 -19.48 -16.59 -17.48
C ARG A 29 -19.26 -17.21 -16.11
N ALA A 30 -19.83 -18.38 -15.85
CA ALA A 30 -19.61 -19.08 -14.58
C ALA A 30 -18.12 -19.48 -14.38
N GLU A 31 -17.45 -19.86 -15.47
CA GLU A 31 -15.99 -20.09 -15.46
C GLU A 31 -15.22 -18.81 -15.13
N LEU A 32 -15.56 -17.69 -15.80
CA LEU A 32 -14.96 -16.39 -15.52
C LEU A 32 -15.17 -15.95 -14.07
N ASP A 33 -16.38 -16.07 -13.54
CA ASP A 33 -16.71 -15.73 -12.15
C ASP A 33 -15.83 -16.52 -11.16
N THR A 34 -15.50 -17.77 -11.48
CA THR A 34 -14.60 -18.60 -10.67
C THR A 34 -13.16 -18.11 -10.72
N VAL A 35 -12.68 -17.72 -11.91
CA VAL A 35 -11.36 -17.11 -12.09
C VAL A 35 -11.28 -15.77 -11.35
N ASP A 36 -12.31 -14.94 -11.46
CA ASP A 36 -12.38 -13.64 -10.80
C ASP A 36 -12.38 -13.76 -9.28
N ALA A 37 -13.11 -14.73 -8.72
CA ALA A 37 -13.06 -15.02 -7.28
C ALA A 37 -11.63 -15.37 -6.82
N THR A 38 -10.90 -16.15 -7.63
CA THR A 38 -9.49 -16.50 -7.36
C THR A 38 -8.58 -15.27 -7.45
N LEU A 39 -8.81 -14.41 -8.45
CA LEU A 39 -8.05 -13.17 -8.64
C LEU A 39 -8.24 -12.22 -7.45
N LEU A 40 -9.48 -12.01 -7.01
CA LEU A 40 -9.80 -11.14 -5.87
C LEU A 40 -9.10 -11.64 -4.59
N GLU A 41 -9.14 -12.94 -4.34
CA GLU A 41 -8.49 -13.55 -3.19
C GLU A 41 -6.96 -13.43 -3.27
N ALA A 42 -6.36 -13.62 -4.45
CA ALA A 42 -4.92 -13.44 -4.65
C ALA A 42 -4.48 -11.98 -4.42
N VAL A 43 -5.28 -11.00 -4.88
CA VAL A 43 -5.03 -9.58 -4.62
C VAL A 43 -5.09 -9.29 -3.12
N ARG A 44 -6.12 -9.76 -2.41
CA ARG A 44 -6.24 -9.62 -0.95
C ARG A 44 -5.00 -10.16 -0.24
N GLN A 45 -4.60 -11.39 -0.55
CA GLN A 45 -3.42 -12.04 0.05
C GLN A 45 -2.12 -11.26 -0.23
N ARG A 46 -1.95 -10.75 -1.46
CA ARG A 46 -0.79 -9.94 -1.82
C ARG A 46 -0.70 -8.69 -0.94
N LEU A 47 -1.81 -7.97 -0.77
CA LEU A 47 -1.86 -6.76 0.06
C LEU A 47 -1.55 -7.06 1.53
N GLU A 48 -2.06 -8.15 2.08
CA GLU A 48 -1.77 -8.57 3.46
C GLU A 48 -0.29 -8.90 3.69
N VAL A 49 0.33 -9.60 2.73
CA VAL A 49 1.78 -9.88 2.79
C VAL A 49 2.57 -8.58 2.73
N CYS A 50 2.20 -7.64 1.86
CA CYS A 50 2.84 -6.35 1.79
C CYS A 50 2.73 -5.55 3.10
N LEU A 51 1.56 -5.51 3.72
CA LEU A 51 1.38 -4.85 5.02
C LEU A 51 2.26 -5.46 6.12
N ARG A 52 2.35 -6.81 6.16
CA ARG A 52 3.25 -7.51 7.09
C ARG A 52 4.72 -7.19 6.83
N ILE A 53 5.11 -7.02 5.56
CA ILE A 53 6.46 -6.57 5.18
C ILE A 53 6.69 -5.13 5.66
N GLY A 54 5.72 -4.23 5.48
CA GLY A 54 5.78 -2.86 5.97
C GLY A 54 5.99 -2.79 7.47
N GLU A 55 5.21 -3.56 8.22
CA GLU A 55 5.33 -3.64 9.68
C GLU A 55 6.68 -4.19 10.14
N LEU A 56 7.18 -5.24 9.48
CA LEU A 56 8.52 -5.76 9.73
C LEU A 56 9.59 -4.69 9.47
N LYS A 57 9.51 -4.00 8.32
CA LYS A 57 10.48 -2.95 7.98
C LYS A 57 10.49 -1.83 9.02
N ARG A 58 9.32 -1.43 9.51
CA ARG A 58 9.21 -0.44 10.60
C ARG A 58 9.91 -0.92 11.85
N ARG A 59 9.56 -2.12 12.35
CA ARG A 59 10.12 -2.67 13.60
C ARG A 59 11.64 -2.81 13.55
N GLU A 60 12.18 -3.21 12.39
CA GLU A 60 13.61 -3.41 12.19
C GLU A 60 14.33 -2.15 11.67
N HIS A 61 13.65 -1.00 11.61
CA HIS A 61 14.17 0.27 11.08
C HIS A 61 14.76 0.18 9.65
N ILE A 62 14.20 -0.70 8.81
CA ILE A 62 14.56 -0.85 7.40
C ILE A 62 13.84 0.22 6.58
N ALA A 63 14.55 0.82 5.61
CA ALA A 63 13.96 1.83 4.73
C ALA A 63 12.73 1.29 3.98
N MET A 64 11.63 2.04 4.07
CA MET A 64 10.34 1.64 3.52
C MET A 64 10.37 1.53 1.99
N MET A 65 10.91 2.56 1.34
CA MET A 65 11.10 2.62 -0.11
C MET A 65 12.30 1.77 -0.54
N GLN A 66 12.03 0.83 -1.45
CA GLN A 66 13.02 -0.10 -2.00
C GLN A 66 12.86 -0.17 -3.53
N PRO A 67 13.40 0.81 -4.30
CA PRO A 67 13.20 0.90 -5.75
C PRO A 67 13.62 -0.36 -6.51
N GLY A 68 14.70 -1.01 -6.07
CA GLY A 68 15.15 -2.28 -6.64
C GLY A 68 14.10 -3.39 -6.52
N ARG A 69 13.30 -3.41 -5.44
CA ARG A 69 12.22 -4.40 -5.28
C ARG A 69 11.08 -4.14 -6.25
N ILE A 70 10.72 -2.88 -6.47
CA ILE A 70 9.69 -2.47 -7.45
C ILE A 70 10.12 -2.91 -8.85
N HIS A 71 11.35 -2.61 -9.25
CA HIS A 71 11.89 -3.00 -10.54
C HIS A 71 11.80 -4.52 -10.79
N ILE A 72 12.17 -5.35 -9.79
CA ILE A 72 12.08 -6.82 -9.91
C ILE A 72 10.65 -7.29 -10.09
N VAL A 73 9.67 -6.65 -9.44
CA VAL A 73 8.26 -7.04 -9.54
C VAL A 73 7.72 -6.74 -10.94
N HIS A 74 8.01 -5.56 -11.48
CA HIS A 74 7.66 -5.21 -12.86
C HIS A 74 8.34 -6.12 -13.88
N GLU A 75 9.64 -6.40 -13.70
CA GLU A 75 10.37 -7.28 -14.60
C GLU A 75 9.73 -8.67 -14.67
N ARG A 76 9.36 -9.25 -13.54
CA ARG A 76 8.65 -10.53 -13.49
C ARG A 76 7.28 -10.47 -14.16
N ALA A 77 6.55 -9.37 -13.98
CA ALA A 77 5.24 -9.17 -14.60
C ALA A 77 5.33 -9.11 -16.13
N ARG A 78 6.33 -8.38 -16.66
CA ARG A 78 6.60 -8.31 -18.10
C ARG A 78 7.01 -9.65 -18.70
N GLN A 79 7.94 -10.36 -18.04
CA GLN A 79 8.34 -11.71 -18.45
C GLN A 79 7.16 -12.70 -18.44
N TYR A 80 6.27 -12.58 -17.46
CA TYR A 80 5.05 -13.37 -17.42
C TYR A 80 4.13 -13.04 -18.59
N ALA A 81 3.92 -11.75 -18.89
CA ALA A 81 3.11 -11.33 -20.02
C ALA A 81 3.66 -11.88 -21.35
N ASP A 82 4.97 -11.71 -21.59
CA ASP A 82 5.64 -12.18 -22.81
C ASP A 82 5.50 -13.70 -22.99
N SER A 83 5.73 -14.47 -21.93
CA SER A 83 5.64 -15.94 -21.98
C SER A 83 4.22 -16.48 -22.19
N HIS A 84 3.19 -15.66 -21.94
CA HIS A 84 1.77 -16.02 -22.10
C HIS A 84 1.09 -15.30 -23.25
N SER A 85 1.85 -14.60 -24.12
CA SER A 85 1.31 -13.79 -25.22
C SER A 85 0.29 -12.73 -24.78
N LEU A 86 0.52 -12.14 -23.59
CA LEU A 86 -0.26 -11.03 -23.04
C LEU A 86 0.51 -9.71 -23.20
N SER A 87 -0.17 -8.57 -23.07
CA SER A 87 0.46 -7.26 -23.19
C SER A 87 1.35 -6.94 -21.97
N PRO A 88 2.66 -6.69 -22.16
CA PRO A 88 3.53 -6.25 -21.06
C PRO A 88 3.10 -4.90 -20.48
N GLU A 89 2.60 -3.98 -21.31
CA GLU A 89 2.12 -2.66 -20.89
C GLU A 89 0.90 -2.75 -19.95
N PHE A 90 0.01 -3.72 -20.21
CA PHE A 90 -1.11 -4.01 -19.33
C PHE A 90 -0.62 -4.50 -17.96
N PHE A 91 0.38 -5.39 -17.95
CA PHE A 91 0.96 -5.90 -16.70
C PHE A 91 1.74 -4.83 -15.93
N ASP A 92 2.45 -3.92 -16.61
CA ASP A 92 3.06 -2.77 -15.96
C ASP A 92 1.99 -1.91 -15.27
N SER A 93 0.91 -1.57 -15.99
CA SER A 93 -0.19 -0.77 -15.44
C SER A 93 -0.90 -1.47 -14.27
N LEU A 94 -1.11 -2.78 -14.36
CA LEU A 94 -1.69 -3.58 -13.30
C LEU A 94 -0.82 -3.54 -12.04
N TYR A 95 0.50 -3.72 -12.20
CA TYR A 95 1.41 -3.72 -11.06
C TYR A 95 1.63 -2.33 -10.47
N ASP A 96 1.57 -1.27 -11.28
CA ASP A 96 1.53 0.11 -10.79
C ASP A 96 0.32 0.32 -9.85
N LEU A 97 -0.87 -0.14 -10.25
CA LEU A 97 -2.08 -0.05 -9.41
C LEU A 97 -1.94 -0.84 -8.10
N LEU A 98 -1.45 -2.07 -8.17
CA LEU A 98 -1.27 -2.92 -6.98
C LEU A 98 -0.22 -2.33 -6.03
N ILE A 99 0.84 -1.72 -6.55
CA ILE A 99 1.88 -1.06 -5.74
C ILE A 99 1.34 0.23 -5.12
N ALA A 100 0.64 1.05 -5.89
CA ALA A 100 0.04 2.29 -5.40
C ALA A 100 -0.94 2.02 -4.24
N GLU A 101 -1.80 1.00 -4.37
CA GLU A 101 -2.72 0.61 -3.30
C GLU A 101 -1.98 0.10 -2.05
N THR A 102 -0.88 -0.64 -2.25
CA THR A 102 -0.03 -1.08 -1.14
C THR A 102 0.51 0.11 -0.35
N CYS A 103 1.09 1.10 -1.04
CA CYS A 103 1.63 2.30 -0.40
C CYS A 103 0.55 3.07 0.36
N ARG A 104 -0.66 3.21 -0.22
CA ARG A 104 -1.79 3.86 0.43
C ARG A 104 -2.22 3.16 1.73
N LEU A 105 -2.26 1.82 1.71
CA LEU A 105 -2.62 1.03 2.89
C LEU A 105 -1.52 1.06 3.96
N GLU A 106 -0.26 1.00 3.56
CA GLU A 106 0.89 1.17 4.46
C GLU A 106 0.81 2.54 5.16
N ASP A 107 0.51 3.61 4.42
CA ASP A 107 0.34 4.94 5.00
C ASP A 107 -0.83 5.03 5.99
N LEU A 108 -1.94 4.34 5.71
CA LEU A 108 -3.11 4.35 6.58
C LEU A 108 -2.89 3.58 7.88
N VAL A 109 -2.29 2.40 7.80
CA VAL A 109 -2.15 1.50 8.95
C VAL A 109 -0.93 1.86 9.79
N ILE A 110 0.21 2.10 9.15
CA ILE A 110 1.49 2.26 9.84
C ILE A 110 1.62 3.67 10.43
N ASN A 111 1.16 4.71 9.71
CA ASN A 111 1.22 6.07 10.25
C ASN A 111 0.12 6.36 11.29
N ALA A 112 -1.01 5.65 11.26
CA ALA A 112 -2.06 5.81 12.28
C ALA A 112 -1.58 5.36 13.67
N GLU A 113 -0.80 4.28 13.76
CA GLU A 113 -0.24 3.78 15.04
C GLU A 113 0.74 4.77 15.70
N LEU A 114 1.36 5.68 14.95
CA LEU A 114 2.24 6.73 15.50
C LEU A 114 1.46 7.81 16.27
N THR A 115 0.16 7.95 16.03
CA THR A 115 -0.66 9.02 16.63
C THR A 115 -1.29 8.64 17.97
N ASP A 116 -1.34 7.34 18.31
CA ASP A 116 -2.00 6.86 19.53
C ASP A 116 -1.03 6.80 20.75
N GLU A 117 0.27 6.52 20.53
CA GLU A 117 1.26 6.41 21.63
C GLU A 117 1.65 7.79 22.22
N SER A 118 1.48 8.89 21.47
CA SER A 118 1.83 10.24 21.95
C SER A 118 0.80 10.87 22.90
N THR A 119 -0.31 10.17 23.18
CA THR A 119 -1.42 10.68 24.02
C THR A 119 -1.51 10.00 25.38
N ARG A 120 -0.61 9.09 25.76
CA ARG A 120 -0.66 8.47 27.09
C ARG A 120 -0.12 9.44 28.15
N PRO A 121 -0.96 10.04 29.04
CA PRO A 121 -0.44 10.88 30.10
C PRO A 121 0.43 10.02 31.02
N THR A 122 1.68 10.45 31.22
CA THR A 122 2.55 9.90 32.26
C THR A 122 1.85 10.06 33.61
N PRO A 123 1.78 9.02 34.47
CA PRO A 123 1.26 9.19 35.82
C PRO A 123 2.24 10.11 36.57
N THR A 124 1.81 11.35 36.82
CA THR A 124 2.53 12.30 37.65
C THR A 124 2.57 11.75 39.08
N ASP A 125 3.75 11.28 39.50
CA ASP A 125 4.03 10.97 40.89
C ASP A 125 4.30 12.28 41.64
N GLU A 126 3.26 12.88 42.21
CA GLU A 126 3.38 13.97 43.17
C GLU A 126 2.77 13.58 44.51
N GLY A 127 3.43 12.64 45.19
CA GLY A 127 3.46 12.63 46.64
C GLY A 127 4.59 13.52 47.14
N THR A 128 4.31 14.76 47.55
CA THR A 128 5.00 15.42 48.68
C THR A 128 4.16 16.59 49.19
N ARG A 129 3.65 16.41 50.41
CA ARG A 129 2.97 17.42 51.24
C ARG A 129 3.98 18.49 51.70
N PRO A 130 3.72 19.81 51.55
CA PRO A 130 4.60 20.81 52.14
C PRO A 130 4.24 21.03 53.62
N THR A 131 5.25 20.95 54.50
CA THR A 131 5.21 21.51 55.85
C THR A 131 5.65 22.98 55.79
N PRO A 132 4.98 23.92 56.48
CA PRO A 132 5.46 25.29 56.57
C PRO A 132 6.55 25.37 57.64
N THR A 133 7.69 25.97 57.31
CA THR A 133 8.62 26.47 58.32
C THR A 133 9.05 27.87 57.88
N ASP A 134 8.83 28.78 58.80
CA ASP A 134 8.95 30.22 58.66
C ASP A 134 10.40 30.69 58.91
N GLU A 135 10.67 31.90 58.42
CA GLU A 135 11.77 32.81 58.74
C GLU A 135 13.21 32.52 58.29
N GLY A 136 13.69 33.39 57.39
CA GLY A 136 14.75 34.31 57.80
C GLY A 136 16.06 34.32 57.00
N THR A 137 16.32 35.48 56.38
CA THR A 137 17.65 36.11 56.18
C THR A 137 18.37 35.92 54.83
N ARG A 138 18.16 36.93 53.98
CA ARG A 138 19.11 37.75 53.18
C ARG A 138 20.55 37.21 52.98
N HIS A 139 21.00 37.14 51.73
CA HIS A 139 22.04 38.06 51.21
C HIS A 139 22.25 37.97 49.68
N ASN A 140 22.66 39.12 49.13
CA ASN A 140 22.88 39.46 47.74
C ASN A 140 24.32 39.09 47.31
N GLY A 141 24.55 38.72 46.05
CA GLY A 141 25.88 38.39 45.53
C GLY A 141 25.91 38.25 44.02
N THR A 142 26.33 39.33 43.36
CA THR A 142 26.61 39.52 41.93
C THR A 142 27.85 38.78 41.41
N HIS A 143 27.97 38.75 40.07
CA HIS A 143 29.11 38.42 39.17
C HIS A 143 29.06 37.03 38.51
N HIS A 144 29.55 36.78 37.30
CA HIS A 144 29.80 37.51 36.03
C HIS A 144 30.41 36.44 35.08
N HIS A 145 30.35 36.65 33.76
CA HIS A 145 31.27 36.10 32.72
C HIS A 145 30.97 34.68 32.20
N SER A 146 30.43 34.51 30.98
CA SER A 146 31.07 34.57 29.63
C SER A 146 32.07 33.46 29.34
N GLY A 147 31.81 32.74 28.25
CA GLY A 147 32.73 31.76 27.65
C GLY A 147 32.11 30.95 26.52
N ASN A 148 31.61 31.60 25.47
CA ASN A 148 31.26 30.93 24.21
C ASN A 148 32.54 30.84 23.36
N HIS A 149 32.98 29.63 22.99
CA HIS A 149 34.18 29.45 22.17
C HIS A 149 33.98 28.45 21.03
N HIS A 150 34.10 29.03 19.83
CA HIS A 150 34.82 28.54 18.65
C HIS A 150 34.16 27.58 17.64
N VAL A 151 33.79 28.21 16.53
CA VAL A 151 33.69 27.74 15.14
C VAL A 151 35.05 27.23 14.62
N ARG A 152 35.06 26.13 13.86
CA ARG A 152 35.86 25.88 12.63
C ARG A 152 35.11 24.83 11.78
N HIS A 153 34.64 25.09 10.55
CA HIS A 153 35.37 25.14 9.26
C HIS A 153 36.23 23.89 9.03
N SER A 154 36.25 23.14 7.92
CA SER A 154 35.61 23.15 6.59
C SER A 154 36.04 21.83 5.90
N SER A 155 35.48 21.58 4.72
CA SER A 155 36.12 20.89 3.56
C SER A 155 35.76 19.42 3.26
N LEU A 156 34.87 19.26 2.27
CA LEU A 156 34.97 18.25 1.20
C LEU A 156 36.08 18.68 0.20
N PRO A 157 36.67 17.77 -0.61
CA PRO A 157 36.08 17.47 -1.94
C PRO A 157 36.30 16.05 -2.52
N SER A 158 35.39 15.71 -3.45
CA SER A 158 35.54 15.03 -4.74
C SER A 158 36.14 13.61 -4.92
N ALA A 159 35.29 12.76 -5.50
CA ALA A 159 35.45 11.91 -6.69
C ALA A 159 36.61 10.89 -6.80
N ASN A 160 36.26 9.63 -7.10
CA ASN A 160 36.81 8.95 -8.28
C ASN A 160 35.87 7.87 -8.83
N VAL A 161 35.79 7.85 -10.16
CA VAL A 161 35.11 6.89 -11.05
C VAL A 161 36.22 6.11 -11.75
N GLU A 162 36.19 4.78 -11.74
CA GLU A 162 36.97 3.88 -12.62
C GLU A 162 36.12 2.60 -12.75
N SER A 163 35.52 2.38 -13.93
CA SER A 163 35.99 1.53 -15.06
C SER A 163 35.84 0.04 -14.81
#